data_AF-A0A5S3PAZ0-F1
#
_entry.id   AF-A0A5S3PAZ0-F1
#
_cell.length_a   1.000
_cell.length_b   1.000
_cell.length_c   1.000
_cell.angle_alpha   90.00
_cell.angle_beta   90.00
_cell.angle_gamma   90.00
#
_symmetry.space_group_name_H-M   'P 1'
#
loop_
_entity.id
_entity.type
_entity.pdbx_description
1 polymer ?
#
loop_
_entity_poly.entity_id
_entity_poly.type
_entity_poly.pdbx_seq_one_letter_code
_entity_poly.pdbx_strand_id
1 'polypeptide(L)'
;MTETFFGNFDLASLALWLFYGFFAVLIVYIQRENMREGYPLEDDEGNPSSNPGLFPLPEDKTFKLAHGRGEVSFPSGQAPERPDLPIKRVGPGNGYPLEPTGDPMIDGVGPASWAPRRDVPELDGHGHPKIVPMSATESFGVSSGRDPRGLPVVAGDGEIVGRISDMWIDEPEQLVRYLEVTLDAAWGTGSRLLPMTFAKIKSDRVAVHAIYGKHFAAVPTVVSKSQVTLLEEDKISGYYGGGKLYADASRQDPQL
;
A
#
# COMPACT_ATOMS: atom_id res chain seq x y z
N MET A 1 -38.81 -40.18 -5.86
CA MET A 1 -38.94 -39.15 -6.91
C MET A 1 -39.89 -38.10 -6.39
N THR A 2 -39.49 -36.83 -6.41
CA THR A 2 -40.38 -35.70 -6.09
C THR A 2 -41.51 -35.67 -7.12
N GLU A 3 -42.77 -35.59 -6.67
CA GLU A 3 -43.89 -35.42 -7.59
C GLU A 3 -43.76 -34.08 -8.33
N THR A 4 -43.99 -34.12 -9.64
CA THR A 4 -44.07 -32.89 -10.43
C THR A 4 -45.43 -32.24 -10.17
N PHE A 5 -45.44 -30.91 -10.01
CA PHE A 5 -46.66 -30.13 -9.76
C PHE A 5 -46.97 -29.14 -10.88
N PHE A 6 -46.08 -29.00 -11.87
CA PHE A 6 -46.31 -28.22 -13.08
C PHE A 6 -45.52 -28.78 -14.27
N GLY A 7 -46.16 -29.51 -15.19
CA GLY A 7 -45.46 -30.19 -16.29
C GLY A 7 -44.35 -31.12 -15.77
N ASN A 8 -43.11 -30.87 -16.18
CA ASN A 8 -41.91 -31.60 -15.71
C ASN A 8 -41.20 -30.91 -14.53
N PHE A 9 -41.88 -29.98 -13.83
CA PHE A 9 -41.31 -29.18 -12.76
C PHE A 9 -41.67 -29.76 -11.39
N ASP A 10 -40.65 -29.97 -10.56
CA ASP A 10 -40.74 -30.50 -9.20
C ASP A 10 -40.02 -29.59 -8.18
N LEU A 11 -40.04 -29.97 -6.90
CA LEU A 11 -39.44 -29.17 -5.83
C LEU A 11 -37.91 -29.03 -5.97
N ALA A 12 -37.23 -30.04 -6.51
CA ALA A 12 -35.79 -29.97 -6.73
C ALA A 12 -35.45 -28.93 -7.82
N SER A 13 -36.21 -28.93 -8.92
CA SER A 13 -36.09 -27.93 -9.98
C SER A 13 -36.38 -26.52 -9.45
N LEU A 14 -37.42 -26.34 -8.62
CA LEU A 14 -37.72 -25.05 -7.99
C LEU A 14 -36.57 -24.54 -7.13
N ALA A 15 -36.02 -25.38 -6.26
CA ALA A 15 -34.90 -25.01 -5.39
C ALA A 15 -33.68 -24.56 -6.21
N LEU A 16 -33.39 -25.25 -7.32
CA LEU A 16 -32.31 -24.89 -8.22
C LEU A 16 -32.52 -23.53 -8.89
N TRP A 17 -33.73 -23.25 -9.40
CA TRP A 17 -34.04 -21.94 -10.00
C TRP A 17 -34.03 -20.79 -8.99
N LEU A 18 -34.50 -21.03 -7.76
CA LEU A 18 -34.41 -20.07 -6.67
C LEU A 18 -32.95 -19.78 -6.32
N PHE A 19 -32.10 -20.80 -6.27
CA PHE A 19 -30.66 -20.63 -6.07
C PHE A 19 -30.04 -19.76 -7.18
N TYR A 20 -30.33 -20.04 -8.45
CA TYR A 20 -29.82 -19.22 -9.56
C TYR A 20 -30.32 -17.77 -9.51
N GLY A 21 -31.59 -17.57 -9.14
CA GLY A 21 -32.13 -16.23 -8.92
C GLY A 21 -31.40 -15.49 -7.80
N PHE A 22 -31.22 -16.13 -6.64
CA PHE A 22 -30.43 -15.60 -5.53
C PHE A 22 -29.00 -15.28 -5.97
N PHE A 23 -28.33 -16.20 -6.66
CA PHE A 23 -26.95 -16.05 -7.08
C PHE A 23 -26.78 -14.89 -8.07
N ALA A 24 -27.71 -14.71 -9.01
CA ALA A 24 -27.73 -13.56 -9.92
C ALA A 24 -27.86 -12.24 -9.15
N VAL A 25 -28.75 -12.17 -8.16
CA VAL A 25 -28.88 -10.99 -7.27
C VAL A 25 -27.60 -10.76 -6.46
N LEU A 26 -26.98 -11.82 -5.96
CA LEU A 26 -25.72 -11.76 -5.21
C LEU A 26 -24.59 -11.20 -6.07
N ILE A 27 -24.49 -11.59 -7.35
CA ILE A 27 -23.50 -11.02 -8.28
C ILE A 27 -23.69 -9.51 -8.41
N VAL A 28 -24.93 -9.04 -8.60
CA VAL A 28 -25.22 -7.60 -8.69
C VAL A 28 -24.85 -6.88 -7.39
N TYR A 29 -25.18 -7.45 -6.24
CA TYR A 29 -24.83 -6.89 -4.94
C TYR A 29 -23.32 -6.76 -4.76
N ILE A 30 -22.56 -7.85 -4.96
CA ILE A 30 -21.10 -7.86 -4.82
C ILE A 30 -20.46 -6.89 -5.82
N GLN A 31 -20.94 -6.86 -7.07
CA GLN A 31 -20.40 -5.95 -8.07
C GLN A 31 -20.59 -4.49 -7.65
N ARG A 32 -21.74 -4.12 -7.09
CA ARG A 32 -21.96 -2.75 -6.58
C ARG A 32 -21.10 -2.46 -5.35
N GLU A 33 -20.90 -3.42 -4.44
CA GLU A 33 -20.00 -3.22 -3.30
C GLU A 33 -18.53 -3.05 -3.73
N ASN A 34 -18.10 -3.69 -4.82
CA ASN A 34 -16.78 -3.49 -5.43
C ASN A 34 -16.60 -2.11 -6.07
N MET A 35 -17.68 -1.33 -6.24
CA MET A 35 -17.67 0.00 -6.87
C MET A 35 -17.64 1.15 -5.85
N ARG A 36 -17.25 0.89 -4.60
CA ARG A 36 -17.17 1.92 -3.54
C ARG A 36 -15.91 2.78 -3.59
N GLU A 37 -14.87 2.30 -4.25
CA GLU A 37 -13.55 2.93 -4.36
C GLU A 37 -13.05 2.80 -5.81
N GLY A 38 -12.35 3.81 -6.33
CA GLY A 38 -11.87 3.84 -7.71
C GLY A 38 -12.95 4.09 -8.76
N TYR A 39 -14.09 4.65 -8.33
CA TYR A 39 -15.21 5.03 -9.21
C TYR A 39 -15.63 6.48 -8.95
N PRO A 40 -16.19 7.20 -9.95
CA PRO A 40 -16.40 6.76 -11.33
C PRO A 40 -15.09 6.50 -12.06
N LEU A 41 -15.13 5.65 -13.09
CA LEU A 41 -13.95 5.37 -13.89
C LEU A 41 -13.53 6.63 -14.64
N GLU A 42 -12.23 6.82 -14.76
CA GLU A 42 -11.59 7.91 -15.51
C GLU A 42 -10.83 7.35 -16.72
N ASP A 43 -10.58 8.20 -17.72
CA ASP A 43 -9.62 7.93 -18.78
C ASP A 43 -8.19 8.33 -18.38
N ASP A 44 -7.23 8.12 -19.27
CA ASP A 44 -5.80 8.39 -19.00
C ASP A 44 -5.51 9.88 -18.75
N GLU A 45 -6.45 10.77 -19.08
CA GLU A 45 -6.39 12.21 -18.84
C GLU A 45 -7.11 12.65 -17.55
N GLY A 46 -7.74 11.71 -16.82
CA GLY A 46 -8.55 12.01 -15.64
C GLY A 46 -9.95 12.53 -15.96
N ASN A 47 -10.42 12.43 -17.21
CA ASN A 47 -11.80 12.77 -17.55
C ASN A 47 -12.73 11.57 -17.26
N PRO A 48 -14.04 11.80 -17.06
CA PRO A 48 -15.01 10.71 -16.90
C PRO A 48 -14.95 9.73 -18.08
N SER A 49 -14.79 8.44 -17.77
CA SER A 49 -14.74 7.37 -18.76
C SER A 49 -16.02 7.31 -19.60
N SER A 50 -15.86 7.08 -20.91
CA SER A 50 -16.98 6.86 -21.83
C SER A 50 -17.72 5.54 -21.57
N ASN A 51 -17.18 4.65 -20.73
CA ASN A 51 -17.78 3.38 -20.35
C ASN A 51 -17.71 3.17 -18.82
N PRO A 52 -18.64 3.76 -18.05
CA PRO A 52 -18.60 3.74 -16.57
C PRO A 52 -19.02 2.40 -15.94
N GLY A 53 -19.31 1.38 -16.75
CA GLY A 53 -19.77 0.07 -16.30
C GLY A 53 -21.28 -0.15 -16.45
N LEU A 54 -21.71 -1.40 -16.29
CA LEU A 54 -23.10 -1.84 -16.49
C LEU A 54 -24.03 -1.44 -15.33
N PHE A 55 -23.49 -1.37 -14.11
CA PHE A 55 -24.28 -1.15 -12.90
C PHE A 55 -24.14 0.28 -12.40
N PRO A 56 -25.21 0.89 -11.86
CA PRO A 56 -25.10 2.19 -11.23
C PRO A 56 -24.29 2.09 -9.95
N LEU A 57 -23.60 3.19 -9.61
CA LEU A 57 -22.85 3.30 -8.36
C LEU A 57 -23.73 3.00 -7.14
N PRO A 58 -23.17 2.37 -6.10
CA PRO A 58 -23.86 2.20 -4.83
C PRO A 58 -24.14 3.55 -4.18
N GLU A 59 -25.18 3.61 -3.35
CA GLU A 59 -25.35 4.71 -2.41
C GLU A 59 -24.24 4.69 -1.36
N ASP A 60 -24.02 5.86 -0.75
CA ASP A 60 -23.01 6.02 0.28
C ASP A 60 -23.22 5.07 1.45
N LYS A 61 -22.13 4.42 1.84
CA LYS A 61 -22.01 3.77 3.14
C LYS A 61 -21.11 4.63 4.01
N THR A 62 -21.63 5.05 5.16
CA THR A 62 -20.91 5.90 6.10
C THR A 62 -20.29 5.07 7.23
N PHE A 63 -18.98 5.21 7.39
CA PHE A 63 -18.19 4.59 8.44
C PHE A 63 -17.90 5.61 9.54
N LYS A 64 -18.33 5.29 10.77
CA LYS A 64 -18.00 6.09 11.95
C LYS A 64 -16.62 5.69 12.45
N LEU A 65 -15.67 6.62 12.39
CA LEU A 65 -14.29 6.34 12.77
C LEU A 65 -14.14 6.35 14.29
N ALA A 66 -13.30 5.45 14.79
CA ALA A 66 -12.97 5.37 16.21
C ALA A 66 -12.26 6.65 16.70
N HIS A 67 -12.24 6.81 18.03
CA HIS A 67 -11.52 7.90 18.72
C HIS A 67 -11.92 9.31 18.25
N GLY A 68 -13.21 9.51 17.91
CA GLY A 68 -13.73 10.82 17.53
C GLY A 68 -13.17 11.37 16.22
N ARG A 69 -12.63 10.51 15.33
CA ARG A 69 -12.03 10.90 14.05
C ARG A 69 -13.03 11.26 12.95
N GLY A 70 -14.30 11.47 13.30
CA GLY A 70 -15.38 11.80 12.38
C GLY A 70 -15.95 10.60 11.65
N GLU A 71 -16.52 10.85 10.47
CA GLU A 71 -17.13 9.84 9.62
C GLU A 71 -16.58 9.95 8.19
N VAL A 72 -16.56 8.85 7.45
CA VAL A 72 -16.18 8.81 6.03
C VAL A 72 -17.23 8.04 5.26
N SER A 73 -17.67 8.56 4.13
CA SER A 73 -18.70 7.95 3.27
C SER A 73 -18.09 7.50 1.94
N PHE A 74 -18.49 6.34 1.44
CA PHE A 74 -18.03 5.84 0.14
C PHE A 74 -19.21 5.40 -0.74
N PRO A 75 -19.25 5.80 -2.03
CA PRO A 75 -18.13 6.36 -2.82
C PRO A 75 -17.93 7.88 -2.78
N SER A 76 -18.78 8.70 -2.15
CA SER A 76 -18.68 10.17 -2.28
C SER A 76 -17.47 10.83 -1.60
N GLY A 77 -16.91 10.21 -0.56
CA GLY A 77 -15.83 10.76 0.27
C GLY A 77 -14.45 10.20 -0.03
N GLN A 78 -14.24 9.67 -1.23
CA GLN A 78 -12.93 9.20 -1.70
C GLN A 78 -11.89 10.32 -1.64
N ALA A 79 -10.65 9.96 -1.31
CA ALA A 79 -9.55 10.91 -1.40
C ALA A 79 -9.29 11.22 -2.88
N PRO A 80 -9.22 12.50 -3.28
CA PRO A 80 -8.93 12.84 -4.66
C PRO A 80 -7.52 12.35 -5.04
N GLU A 81 -7.37 11.95 -6.30
CA GLU A 81 -6.06 11.62 -6.85
C GLU A 81 -5.12 12.83 -6.78
N ARG A 82 -3.82 12.54 -6.74
CA ARG A 82 -2.80 13.60 -6.70
C ARG A 82 -2.83 14.36 -8.04
N PRO A 83 -2.95 15.70 -8.04
CA PRO A 83 -2.94 16.47 -9.28
C PRO A 83 -1.53 16.51 -9.90
N ASP A 84 -1.47 16.83 -11.18
CA ASP A 84 -0.24 17.22 -11.90
C ASP A 84 0.92 16.22 -11.81
N LEU A 85 0.62 14.92 -11.97
CA LEU A 85 1.66 13.89 -11.98
C LEU A 85 2.62 14.08 -13.17
N PRO A 86 3.95 14.02 -12.95
CA PRO A 86 4.94 14.23 -14.00
C PRO A 86 5.09 12.99 -14.89
N ILE A 87 4.00 12.60 -15.56
CA ILE A 87 3.90 11.48 -16.49
C ILE A 87 3.37 11.97 -17.84
N LYS A 88 3.75 11.30 -18.92
CA LYS A 88 3.31 11.62 -20.28
C LYS A 88 2.82 10.36 -21.00
N ARG A 89 1.94 10.55 -21.97
CA ARG A 89 1.53 9.48 -22.90
C ARG A 89 2.66 9.20 -23.90
N VAL A 90 2.87 7.92 -24.21
CA VAL A 90 3.85 7.49 -25.23
C VAL A 90 3.19 7.16 -26.57
N GLY A 91 1.89 6.88 -26.57
CA GLY A 91 1.14 6.44 -27.73
C GLY A 91 -0.05 7.34 -28.05
N PRO A 92 -0.69 7.14 -29.21
CA PRO A 92 -1.74 8.03 -29.72
C PRO A 92 -3.13 7.81 -29.10
N GLY A 93 -3.32 6.83 -28.22
CA GLY A 93 -4.65 6.49 -27.68
C GLY A 93 -4.61 5.92 -26.26
N ASN A 94 -5.80 5.67 -25.71
CA ASN A 94 -5.98 5.15 -24.35
C ASN A 94 -5.45 3.73 -24.19
N GLY A 95 -4.85 3.45 -23.02
CA GLY A 95 -4.32 2.13 -22.67
C GLY A 95 -2.87 1.87 -23.06
N TYR A 96 -2.17 2.85 -23.64
CA TYR A 96 -0.71 2.82 -23.69
C TYR A 96 -0.13 3.13 -22.30
N PRO A 97 1.05 2.58 -21.94
CA PRO A 97 1.68 2.92 -20.68
C PRO A 97 2.03 4.41 -20.63
N LEU A 98 2.03 4.98 -19.42
CA LEU A 98 2.49 6.33 -19.17
C LEU A 98 3.97 6.31 -18.79
N GLU A 99 4.75 7.23 -19.36
CA GLU A 99 6.17 7.39 -19.07
C GLU A 99 6.39 8.50 -18.04
N PRO A 100 7.16 8.27 -16.98
CA PRO A 100 7.66 9.33 -16.12
C PRO A 100 8.47 10.37 -16.92
N THR A 101 8.33 11.63 -16.55
CA THR A 101 9.06 12.76 -17.16
C THR A 101 10.23 13.27 -16.31
N GLY A 102 10.30 12.86 -15.04
CA GLY A 102 11.35 13.21 -14.08
C GLY A 102 11.98 11.98 -13.43
N ASP A 103 12.31 12.08 -12.14
CA ASP A 103 12.77 10.94 -11.34
C ASP A 103 11.55 10.23 -10.75
N PRO A 104 11.14 9.07 -11.30
CA PRO A 104 9.90 8.43 -10.90
C PRO A 104 9.88 7.97 -9.44
N MET A 105 11.05 7.74 -8.83
CA MET A 105 11.13 7.38 -7.41
C MET A 105 10.75 8.56 -6.51
N ILE A 106 11.21 9.76 -6.87
CA ILE A 106 10.98 11.00 -6.13
C ILE A 106 9.58 11.54 -6.41
N ASP A 107 9.20 11.53 -7.67
CA ASP A 107 7.88 11.95 -8.14
C ASP A 107 6.77 10.99 -7.63
N GLY A 108 7.16 9.79 -7.23
CA GLY A 108 6.28 8.77 -6.67
C GLY A 108 5.23 8.35 -7.67
N VAL A 109 5.64 7.88 -8.85
CA VAL A 109 4.73 7.44 -9.92
C VAL A 109 4.97 5.97 -10.28
N GLY A 110 4.02 5.32 -10.95
CA GLY A 110 4.11 3.89 -11.26
C GLY A 110 4.24 3.05 -9.97
N PRO A 111 5.20 2.11 -9.86
CA PRO A 111 5.42 1.35 -8.63
C PRO A 111 5.92 2.18 -7.45
N ALA A 112 6.30 3.44 -7.66
CA ALA A 112 6.66 4.38 -6.59
C ALA A 112 5.45 5.16 -6.03
N SER A 113 4.25 4.92 -6.58
CA SER A 113 3.04 5.66 -6.23
C SER A 113 2.63 5.44 -4.78
N TRP A 114 2.04 6.49 -4.22
CA TRP A 114 1.44 6.50 -2.90
C TRP A 114 0.09 7.23 -2.98
N ALA A 115 -0.88 6.76 -2.22
CA ALA A 115 -2.19 7.35 -2.06
C ALA A 115 -2.13 8.51 -1.05
N PRO A 116 -2.87 9.61 -1.25
CA PRO A 116 -2.94 10.73 -0.33
C PRO A 116 -3.77 10.39 0.92
N ARG A 117 -3.29 9.43 1.70
CA ARG A 117 -3.86 9.05 2.99
C ARG A 117 -3.77 10.21 3.97
N ARG A 118 -4.59 10.16 5.02
CA ARG A 118 -4.60 11.20 6.05
C ARG A 118 -3.24 11.32 6.73
N ASP A 119 -2.75 12.55 6.90
CA ASP A 119 -1.50 12.82 7.59
C ASP A 119 -1.65 12.80 9.13
N VAL A 120 -2.05 11.64 9.65
CA VAL A 120 -2.19 11.34 11.08
C VAL A 120 -1.71 9.90 11.34
N PRO A 121 -1.21 9.56 12.53
CA PRO A 121 -0.86 8.18 12.85
C PRO A 121 -2.09 7.28 12.88
N GLU A 122 -1.91 6.00 12.55
CA GLU A 122 -2.87 4.97 12.95
C GLU A 122 -2.91 4.90 14.48
N LEU A 123 -4.08 4.61 15.05
CA LEU A 123 -4.23 4.47 16.50
C LEU A 123 -4.53 3.02 16.87
N ASP A 124 -4.06 2.61 18.03
CA ASP A 124 -4.48 1.38 18.69
C ASP A 124 -5.92 1.50 19.23
N GLY A 125 -6.43 0.42 19.83
CA GLY A 125 -7.77 0.40 20.43
C GLY A 125 -7.96 1.34 21.64
N HIS A 126 -6.88 1.91 22.17
CA HIS A 126 -6.90 2.86 23.29
C HIS A 126 -6.76 4.32 22.83
N GLY A 127 -6.45 4.55 21.55
CA GLY A 127 -6.29 5.87 20.95
C GLY A 127 -4.86 6.40 20.95
N HIS A 128 -3.85 5.56 21.24
CA HIS A 128 -2.43 5.92 21.12
C HIS A 128 -1.88 5.56 19.74
N PRO A 129 -0.80 6.21 19.25
CA PRO A 129 -0.15 5.82 18.01
C PRO A 129 0.18 4.32 18.00
N LYS A 130 -0.30 3.61 16.98
CA LYS A 130 -0.19 2.16 16.87
C LYS A 130 1.24 1.68 16.62
N ILE A 131 1.97 2.41 15.77
CA ILE A 131 3.33 2.07 15.36
C ILE A 131 4.31 3.02 16.04
N VAL A 132 5.15 2.45 16.90
CA VAL A 132 6.09 3.20 17.75
C VAL A 132 7.48 2.56 17.70
N PRO A 133 8.57 3.32 17.91
CA PRO A 133 9.90 2.75 18.07
C PRO A 133 9.94 1.85 19.32
N MET A 134 10.55 0.68 19.20
CA MET A 134 10.69 -0.28 20.28
C MET A 134 11.50 0.31 21.45
N SER A 135 12.43 1.23 21.20
CA SER A 135 13.15 1.96 22.24
C SER A 135 12.28 2.86 23.12
N ALA A 136 11.05 3.19 22.70
CA ALA A 136 10.14 4.01 23.51
C ALA A 136 9.49 3.25 24.68
N THR A 137 9.62 1.92 24.74
CA THR A 137 9.02 1.10 25.80
C THR A 137 9.86 -0.12 26.15
N GLU A 138 9.95 -0.44 27.44
CA GLU A 138 10.62 -1.65 27.92
C GLU A 138 9.72 -2.91 27.83
N SER A 139 8.46 -2.76 27.39
CA SER A 139 7.47 -3.85 27.36
C SER A 139 7.69 -4.86 26.24
N PHE A 140 8.52 -4.54 25.24
CA PHE A 140 8.76 -5.40 24.08
C PHE A 140 10.17 -5.98 24.08
N GLY A 141 10.27 -7.23 23.63
CA GLY A 141 11.53 -7.95 23.48
C GLY A 141 11.52 -8.86 22.24
N VAL A 142 12.69 -9.13 21.68
CA VAL A 142 12.84 -10.10 20.59
C VAL A 142 12.88 -11.50 21.19
N SER A 143 11.79 -12.26 21.01
CA SER A 143 11.68 -13.61 21.57
C SER A 143 12.28 -14.70 20.68
N SER A 144 12.38 -14.44 19.37
CA SER A 144 12.88 -15.40 18.38
C SER A 144 13.47 -14.70 17.17
N GLY A 145 14.36 -15.41 16.47
CA GLY A 145 15.09 -14.88 15.32
C GLY A 145 16.31 -14.03 15.72
N ARG A 146 16.88 -13.35 14.74
CA ARG A 146 18.01 -12.45 14.94
C ARG A 146 17.49 -11.06 15.22
N ASP A 147 17.85 -10.49 16.37
CA ASP A 147 17.71 -9.05 16.61
C ASP A 147 18.57 -8.29 15.58
N PRO A 148 17.95 -7.48 14.70
CA PRO A 148 18.67 -6.81 13.63
C PRO A 148 19.40 -5.55 14.12
N ARG A 149 19.14 -5.04 15.33
CA ARG A 149 19.78 -3.83 15.85
C ARG A 149 21.29 -3.99 15.88
N GLY A 150 21.99 -2.97 15.40
CA GLY A 150 23.45 -2.93 15.21
C GLY A 150 23.98 -3.61 13.95
N LEU A 151 23.16 -4.42 13.24
CA LEU A 151 23.58 -5.03 11.98
C LEU A 151 23.77 -3.95 10.89
N PRO A 152 24.75 -4.12 9.99
CA PRO A 152 24.88 -3.28 8.81
C PRO A 152 23.72 -3.51 7.84
N VAL A 153 23.30 -2.43 7.19
CA VAL A 153 22.32 -2.47 6.09
C VAL A 153 23.07 -2.49 4.78
N VAL A 154 22.82 -3.53 3.99
CA VAL A 154 23.43 -3.73 2.68
C VAL A 154 22.38 -3.51 1.60
N ALA A 155 22.61 -2.51 0.76
CA ALA A 155 21.74 -2.15 -0.36
C ALA A 155 21.84 -3.15 -1.52
N GLY A 156 20.99 -2.99 -2.55
CA GLY A 156 20.88 -3.94 -3.66
C GLY A 156 22.12 -4.00 -4.55
N ASP A 157 22.95 -2.97 -4.51
CA ASP A 157 24.26 -2.84 -5.16
C ASP A 157 25.41 -3.43 -4.30
N GLY A 158 25.11 -3.93 -3.10
CA GLY A 158 26.09 -4.53 -2.20
C GLY A 158 26.79 -3.55 -1.26
N GLU A 159 26.50 -2.25 -1.39
CA GLU A 159 27.08 -1.21 -0.54
C GLU A 159 26.47 -1.22 0.86
N ILE A 160 27.30 -0.97 1.87
CA ILE A 160 26.85 -0.78 3.25
C ILE A 160 26.45 0.69 3.42
N VAL A 161 25.17 0.94 3.72
CA VAL A 161 24.60 2.30 3.75
C VAL A 161 24.48 2.88 5.15
N GLY A 162 24.61 2.04 6.17
CA GLY A 162 24.39 2.40 7.55
C GLY A 162 24.13 1.18 8.41
N ARG A 163 23.51 1.40 9.57
CA ARG A 163 23.21 0.35 10.56
C ARG A 163 21.80 0.49 11.09
N ILE A 164 21.22 -0.66 11.48
CA ILE A 164 19.93 -0.67 12.17
C ILE A 164 20.11 -0.05 13.56
N SER A 165 19.42 1.04 13.83
CA SER A 165 19.40 1.70 15.14
C SER A 165 18.24 1.22 16.01
N ASP A 166 17.07 0.98 15.42
CA ASP A 166 15.89 0.53 16.15
C ASP A 166 14.93 -0.30 15.28
N MET A 167 13.86 -0.80 15.91
CA MET A 167 12.73 -1.46 15.26
C MET A 167 11.45 -0.71 15.62
N TRP A 168 10.59 -0.48 14.65
CA TRP A 168 9.28 0.14 14.86
C TRP A 168 8.22 -0.94 14.87
N ILE A 169 7.55 -1.06 16.01
CA ILE A 169 6.61 -2.12 16.33
C ILE A 169 5.18 -1.61 16.21
N ASP A 170 4.33 -2.45 15.65
CA ASP A 170 2.89 -2.39 15.81
C ASP A 170 2.56 -3.00 17.18
N GLU A 171 2.23 -2.15 18.14
CA GLU A 171 2.00 -2.52 19.54
C GLU A 171 0.88 -3.57 19.70
N PRO A 172 -0.35 -3.36 19.19
CA PRO A 172 -1.44 -4.31 19.37
C PRO A 172 -1.25 -5.62 18.62
N GLU A 173 -0.55 -5.62 17.48
CA GLU A 173 -0.29 -6.83 16.69
C GLU A 173 1.03 -7.54 17.05
N GLN A 174 1.83 -6.96 17.94
CA GLN A 174 3.14 -7.46 18.37
C GLN A 174 4.06 -7.79 17.18
N LEU A 175 4.06 -6.92 16.17
CA LEU A 175 4.75 -7.14 14.90
C LEU A 175 5.68 -5.99 14.56
N VAL A 176 6.93 -6.28 14.18
CA VAL A 176 7.83 -5.25 13.63
C VAL A 176 7.35 -4.87 12.23
N ARG A 177 7.04 -3.58 12.01
CA ARG A 177 6.60 -3.04 10.72
C ARG A 177 7.75 -2.41 9.94
N TYR A 178 8.62 -1.68 10.65
CA TYR A 178 9.79 -1.02 10.05
C TYR A 178 11.04 -1.29 10.87
N LEU A 179 12.19 -1.28 10.21
CA LEU A 179 13.49 -1.12 10.85
C LEU A 179 13.92 0.34 10.69
N GLU A 180 14.52 0.91 11.71
CA GLU A 180 15.13 2.23 11.63
C GLU A 180 16.60 2.08 11.26
N VAL A 181 17.02 2.74 10.17
CA VAL A 181 18.38 2.71 9.65
C VAL A 181 19.02 4.06 9.88
N THR A 182 20.07 4.13 10.70
CA THR A 182 20.94 5.31 10.75
C THR A 182 21.91 5.26 9.58
N LEU A 183 21.87 6.26 8.71
CA LEU A 183 22.72 6.32 7.51
C LEU A 183 24.15 6.72 7.85
N ASP A 184 25.12 6.10 7.20
CA ASP A 184 26.51 6.55 7.21
C ASP A 184 26.63 7.84 6.39
N ALA A 185 27.56 8.73 6.78
CA ALA A 185 27.69 10.09 6.22
C ALA A 185 27.87 10.12 4.68
N ALA A 186 28.44 9.06 4.10
CA ALA A 186 28.63 8.94 2.65
C ALA A 186 27.30 8.79 1.87
N TRP A 187 26.25 8.28 2.54
CA TRP A 187 24.97 7.95 1.93
C TRP A 187 23.83 8.87 2.36
N GLY A 188 24.09 9.80 3.28
CA GLY A 188 23.12 10.79 3.74
C GLY A 188 23.28 11.14 5.21
N THR A 189 22.25 11.76 5.76
CA THR A 189 22.18 12.11 7.20
C THR A 189 20.85 11.67 7.80
N GLY A 190 20.88 11.41 9.11
CA GLY A 190 19.71 11.01 9.89
C GLY A 190 19.30 9.55 9.67
N SER A 191 18.08 9.24 10.12
CA SER A 191 17.50 7.91 10.05
C SER A 191 16.56 7.75 8.86
N ARG A 192 16.39 6.53 8.36
CA ARG A 192 15.34 6.14 7.41
C ARG A 192 14.58 4.94 7.94
N LEU A 193 13.26 4.95 7.79
CA LEU A 193 12.47 3.74 8.00
C LEU A 193 12.61 2.82 6.79
N LEU A 194 12.79 1.54 7.08
CA LEU A 194 12.88 0.45 6.12
C LEU A 194 11.72 -0.51 6.40
N PRO A 195 10.70 -0.62 5.53
CA PRO A 195 9.62 -1.56 5.73
C PRO A 195 10.14 -2.99 5.79
N MET A 196 9.64 -3.77 6.75
CA MET A 196 10.06 -5.16 6.94
C MET A 196 9.85 -6.04 5.71
N THR A 197 8.87 -5.71 4.86
CA THR A 197 8.58 -6.40 3.59
C THR A 197 9.69 -6.23 2.54
N PHE A 198 10.55 -5.22 2.67
CA PHE A 198 11.73 -5.01 1.83
C PHE A 198 13.04 -5.41 2.50
N ALA A 199 13.01 -5.76 3.79
CA ALA A 199 14.18 -6.14 4.57
C ALA A 199 14.35 -7.66 4.62
N LYS A 200 15.55 -8.14 4.26
CA LYS A 200 15.95 -9.53 4.50
C LYS A 200 17.00 -9.60 5.60
N ILE A 201 16.56 -9.93 6.81
CA ILE A 201 17.46 -10.12 7.96
C ILE A 201 18.26 -11.41 7.77
N LYS A 202 19.58 -11.29 7.81
CA LYS A 202 20.54 -12.41 7.80
C LYS A 202 21.29 -12.44 9.13
N SER A 203 22.19 -13.41 9.28
CA SER A 203 23.02 -13.54 10.49
C SER A 203 23.99 -12.37 10.69
N ASP A 204 24.45 -11.75 9.61
CA ASP A 204 25.52 -10.74 9.59
C ASP A 204 25.09 -9.35 9.09
N ARG A 205 23.90 -9.23 8.49
CA ARG A 205 23.42 -7.99 7.86
C ARG A 205 21.91 -7.98 7.68
N VAL A 206 21.37 -6.80 7.37
CA VAL A 206 20.04 -6.64 6.76
C VAL A 206 20.22 -6.29 5.30
N ALA A 207 19.76 -7.15 4.39
CA ALA A 207 19.86 -6.94 2.95
C ALA A 207 18.59 -6.27 2.40
N VAL A 208 18.76 -5.24 1.58
CA VAL A 208 17.68 -4.46 0.95
C VAL A 208 17.89 -4.47 -0.57
N HIS A 209 17.21 -5.37 -1.27
CA HIS A 209 17.36 -5.50 -2.73
C HIS A 209 16.69 -4.36 -3.51
N ALA A 210 15.68 -3.73 -2.93
CA ALA A 210 14.80 -2.82 -3.65
C ALA A 210 15.53 -1.60 -4.20
N ILE A 211 16.45 -1.03 -3.43
CA ILE A 211 17.15 0.21 -3.77
C ILE A 211 18.66 0.06 -3.57
N TYR A 212 19.43 0.98 -4.15
CA TYR A 212 20.89 1.04 -4.12
C TYR A 212 21.37 2.12 -3.15
N GLY A 213 22.65 2.12 -2.79
CA GLY A 213 23.18 3.03 -1.76
C GLY A 213 22.84 4.50 -2.04
N LYS A 214 22.99 4.92 -3.30
CA LYS A 214 22.69 6.29 -3.77
C LYS A 214 21.23 6.74 -3.56
N HIS A 215 20.29 5.82 -3.35
CA HIS A 215 18.87 6.14 -3.16
C HIS A 215 18.50 6.37 -1.68
N PHE A 216 19.30 5.89 -0.72
CA PHE A 216 18.92 5.95 0.70
C PHE A 216 18.76 7.38 1.22
N ALA A 217 19.54 8.34 0.73
CA ALA A 217 19.42 9.75 1.11
C ALA A 217 18.01 10.31 0.86
N ALA A 218 17.34 9.85 -0.20
CA ALA A 218 16.08 10.38 -0.68
C ALA A 218 14.84 9.58 -0.26
N VAL A 219 15.03 8.49 0.51
CA VAL A 219 13.91 7.80 1.17
C VAL A 219 13.14 8.82 2.02
N PRO A 220 11.80 8.91 1.91
CA PRO A 220 10.99 9.83 2.69
C PRO A 220 11.25 9.71 4.19
N THR A 221 11.38 10.86 4.85
CA THR A 221 11.64 10.95 6.29
C THR A 221 10.34 11.08 7.07
N VAL A 222 10.34 10.59 8.30
CA VAL A 222 9.26 10.86 9.27
C VAL A 222 9.50 12.18 10.00
N VAL A 223 8.44 12.92 10.27
CA VAL A 223 8.50 14.20 11.00
C VAL A 223 8.75 13.96 12.49
N SER A 224 8.12 12.92 13.06
CA SER A 224 8.26 12.58 14.47
C SER A 224 9.21 11.41 14.68
N LYS A 225 9.93 11.43 15.80
CA LYS A 225 10.76 10.30 16.25
C LYS A 225 9.97 9.21 16.97
N SER A 226 8.69 9.43 17.25
CA SER A 226 7.87 8.54 18.09
C SER A 226 6.63 7.99 17.40
N GLN A 227 6.34 8.43 16.17
CA GLN A 227 5.17 8.01 15.41
C GLN A 227 5.42 8.18 13.91
N VAL A 228 4.66 7.43 13.12
CA VAL A 228 4.61 7.53 11.66
C VAL A 228 3.16 7.72 11.24
N THR A 229 2.90 8.62 10.30
CA THR A 229 1.54 8.88 9.81
C THR A 229 1.14 7.93 8.69
N LEU A 230 -0.16 7.69 8.50
CA LEU A 230 -0.66 6.84 7.40
C LEU A 230 -0.13 7.30 6.02
N LEU A 231 0.09 8.62 5.86
CA LEU A 231 0.67 9.19 4.65
C LEU A 231 2.17 8.92 4.53
N GLU A 232 2.92 9.09 5.62
CA GLU A 232 4.35 8.77 5.65
C GLU A 232 4.60 7.28 5.38
N GLU A 233 3.81 6.39 5.98
CA GLU A 233 3.88 4.94 5.75
C GLU A 233 3.76 4.59 4.26
N ASP A 234 2.80 5.22 3.58
CA ASP A 234 2.52 4.95 2.17
C ASP A 234 3.61 5.54 1.26
N LYS A 235 4.09 6.76 1.56
CA LYS A 235 5.22 7.37 0.84
C LYS A 235 6.51 6.56 0.97
N ILE A 236 6.82 6.10 2.18
CA ILE A 236 8.01 5.28 2.46
C ILE A 236 7.89 3.97 1.68
N SER A 237 6.77 3.27 1.80
CA SER A 237 6.54 1.98 1.12
C SER A 237 6.55 2.12 -0.40
N GLY A 238 5.90 3.16 -0.93
CA GLY A 238 5.92 3.54 -2.33
C GLY A 238 7.35 3.74 -2.83
N TYR A 239 8.17 4.52 -2.13
CA TYR A 239 9.57 4.75 -2.53
C TYR A 239 10.39 3.46 -2.71
N TYR A 240 10.32 2.52 -1.75
CA TYR A 240 10.98 1.22 -1.90
C TYR A 240 10.33 0.35 -2.99
N GLY A 241 9.01 0.43 -3.17
CA GLY A 241 8.29 -0.20 -4.28
C GLY A 241 8.81 0.27 -5.63
N GLY A 242 9.00 1.58 -5.79
CA GLY A 242 9.59 2.22 -6.96
C GLY A 242 10.95 1.63 -7.31
N GLY A 243 11.77 1.36 -6.31
CA GLY A 243 13.09 0.77 -6.48
C GLY A 243 13.08 -0.53 -7.29
N LYS A 244 12.02 -1.34 -7.14
CA LYS A 244 11.90 -2.63 -7.86
C LYS A 244 11.89 -2.49 -9.37
N LEU A 245 11.46 -1.35 -9.91
CA LEU A 245 11.47 -1.06 -11.34
C LEU A 245 12.50 0.02 -11.73
N TYR A 246 12.70 1.03 -10.88
CA TYR A 246 13.42 2.25 -11.24
C TYR A 246 14.84 2.35 -10.70
N ALA A 247 15.25 1.49 -9.76
CA ALA A 247 16.59 1.61 -9.17
C ALA A 247 17.73 1.30 -10.17
N ASP A 248 17.43 0.57 -11.24
CA ASP A 248 18.38 0.19 -12.28
C ASP A 248 17.67 0.14 -13.63
N ALA A 249 18.30 0.67 -14.68
CA ALA A 249 17.72 0.67 -16.03
C ALA A 249 17.42 -0.76 -16.50
N SER A 250 18.28 -1.72 -16.15
CA SER A 250 18.11 -3.13 -16.52
C SER A 250 16.86 -3.78 -15.93
N ARG A 251 16.23 -3.19 -14.91
CA ARG A 251 14.96 -3.69 -14.32
C ARG A 251 13.74 -3.35 -15.17
N GLN A 252 13.87 -2.41 -16.09
CA GLN A 252 12.80 -2.02 -17.02
C GLN A 252 12.83 -2.84 -18.30
N ASP A 253 13.98 -3.43 -18.62
CA ASP A 253 14.13 -4.30 -19.78
C ASP A 253 13.45 -5.67 -19.56
N PRO A 254 12.99 -6.34 -20.63
CA PRO A 254 12.54 -7.72 -20.55
C PRO A 254 13.62 -8.65 -19.99
N GLN A 255 13.24 -9.50 -19.04
CA GLN A 255 14.13 -10.47 -18.39
C GLN A 255 14.06 -11.82 -19.11
N LEU A 256 14.74 -11.93 -20.26
CA LEU A 256 14.82 -13.15 -21.07
C LEU A 256 16.26 -13.65 -21.21
#